data_AF-A0AAD7JMU3-F1
#
_entry.id   AF-A0AAD7JMU3-F1
#
_cell.length_a   1.000
_cell.length_b   1.000
_cell.length_c   1.000
_cell.angle_alpha   90.00
_cell.angle_beta   90.00
_cell.angle_gamma   90.00
#
_symmetry.space_group_name_H-M   'P 1'
#
loop_
_entity.id
_entity.type
_entity.pdbx_description
1 polymer ?
#
loop_
_entity_poly.entity_id
_entity_poly.type
_entity_poly.pdbx_seq_one_letter_code
_entity_poly.pdbx_strand_id
1 'polypeptide(L)'
;VKAAVLADIEALVQPYTGSVADRLALLESCSQLCVQQKLDFSSLLQGKAIENHSVLYWAIANGPWPPQAPFELVAAVLSHSTPLTPETIREARRACVSLRSQEMFHFLRMSPAFGALSTEDRLMLGAPAPPEEIVVEEMAGAAHPFSVRFRIPMFHKRRMLDRHISLQFIAQGRLFELEFFTAKNPEVKHLILGQWSGCLRMLENSLPTPLLFGLVILDARPSPPTPTP
;
A
#
# COMPACT_ATOMS: atom_id res chain seq x y z
N VAL A 1 10.50 10.50 -31.20
CA VAL A 1 9.36 9.66 -30.73
C VAL A 1 9.38 9.46 -29.22
N LYS A 2 10.44 8.90 -28.62
CA LYS A 2 10.57 8.81 -27.14
C LYS A 2 10.27 10.12 -26.41
N ALA A 3 10.80 11.25 -26.89
CA ALA A 3 10.54 12.56 -26.30
C ALA A 3 9.06 13.02 -26.41
N ALA A 4 8.37 12.66 -27.49
CA ALA A 4 6.95 12.97 -27.65
C ALA A 4 6.11 12.14 -26.67
N VAL A 5 6.39 10.84 -26.57
CA VAL A 5 5.75 9.96 -25.58
C VAL A 5 5.99 10.44 -24.15
N LEU A 6 7.20 10.93 -23.83
CA LEU A 6 7.47 11.50 -22.51
C LEU A 6 6.68 12.79 -22.24
N ALA A 7 6.50 13.65 -23.24
CA ALA A 7 5.66 14.84 -23.11
C ALA A 7 4.18 14.48 -22.90
N ASP A 8 3.67 13.47 -23.61
CA ASP A 8 2.30 12.96 -23.44
C ASP A 8 2.12 12.31 -22.05
N ILE A 9 3.11 11.56 -21.58
CA ILE A 9 3.16 11.00 -20.22
C ILE A 9 3.21 12.11 -19.16
N GLU A 10 3.92 13.21 -19.41
CA GLU A 10 3.94 14.35 -18.51
C GLU A 10 2.57 15.03 -18.46
N ALA A 11 1.93 15.24 -19.61
CA ALA A 11 0.56 15.75 -19.68
C ALA A 11 -0.44 14.85 -18.93
N LEU A 12 -0.20 13.53 -18.90
CA LEU A 12 -1.03 12.57 -18.15
C LEU A 12 -1.07 12.86 -16.66
N VAL A 13 -0.02 13.44 -16.07
CA VAL A 13 0.11 13.57 -14.61
C VAL A 13 0.03 15.01 -14.09
N GLN A 14 0.02 15.99 -14.99
CA GLN A 14 -0.24 17.38 -14.62
C GLN A 14 -1.66 17.55 -14.02
N PRO A 15 -1.90 18.60 -13.22
CA PRO A 15 -3.26 18.97 -12.78
C PRO A 15 -4.12 19.28 -14.01
N TYR A 16 -4.97 18.32 -14.41
CA TYR A 16 -5.83 18.40 -15.59
C TYR A 16 -7.26 18.64 -15.13
N THR A 17 -7.93 19.59 -15.76
CA THR A 17 -9.32 19.95 -15.50
C THR A 17 -10.32 19.19 -16.37
N GLY A 18 -9.87 18.30 -17.25
CA GLY A 18 -10.75 17.49 -18.12
C GLY A 18 -11.05 16.10 -17.54
N SER A 19 -11.60 15.22 -18.39
CA SER A 19 -12.11 13.90 -17.97
C SER A 19 -11.00 12.89 -17.70
N VAL A 20 -11.21 11.98 -16.74
CA VAL A 20 -10.36 10.80 -16.53
C VAL A 20 -10.32 9.93 -17.80
N ALA A 21 -11.42 9.86 -18.55
CA ALA A 21 -11.49 9.10 -19.80
C ALA A 21 -10.47 9.60 -20.86
N ASP A 22 -10.25 10.91 -20.93
CA ASP A 22 -9.28 11.49 -21.88
C ASP A 22 -7.85 11.06 -21.51
N ARG A 23 -7.54 11.06 -20.21
CA ARG A 23 -6.24 10.60 -19.70
C ARG A 23 -6.03 9.11 -19.97
N LEU A 24 -7.06 8.29 -19.79
CA LEU A 24 -7.00 6.86 -20.11
C LEU A 24 -6.80 6.62 -21.62
N ALA A 25 -7.50 7.37 -22.48
CA ALA A 25 -7.31 7.29 -23.92
C ALA A 25 -5.89 7.73 -24.34
N LEU A 26 -5.34 8.76 -23.70
CA LEU A 26 -3.97 9.21 -23.92
C LEU A 26 -2.95 8.13 -23.51
N LEU A 27 -3.15 7.50 -22.35
CA LEU A 27 -2.30 6.42 -21.87
C LEU A 27 -2.29 5.22 -22.84
N GLU A 28 -3.47 4.83 -23.34
CA GLU A 28 -3.61 3.76 -24.33
C GLU A 28 -2.93 4.11 -25.66
N SER A 29 -3.09 5.35 -26.13
CA SER A 29 -2.38 5.86 -27.31
C SER A 29 -0.86 5.80 -27.12
N CYS A 30 -0.35 6.21 -25.96
CA CYS A 30 1.08 6.14 -25.62
C CYS A 30 1.60 4.70 -25.62
N SER A 31 0.82 3.77 -25.05
CA SER A 31 1.13 2.33 -25.05
C SER A 31 1.25 1.79 -26.47
N GLN A 32 0.27 2.09 -27.35
CA GLN A 32 0.25 1.65 -28.74
C GLN A 32 1.42 2.24 -29.55
N LEU A 33 1.73 3.53 -29.35
CA LEU A 33 2.89 4.17 -29.97
C LEU A 33 4.21 3.52 -29.52
N CYS A 34 4.34 3.15 -28.24
CA CYS A 34 5.53 2.45 -27.75
C CYS A 34 5.69 1.08 -28.41
N VAL A 35 4.60 0.32 -28.56
CA VAL A 35 4.62 -0.98 -29.26
C VAL A 35 5.09 -0.82 -30.70
N GLN A 36 4.56 0.15 -31.44
CA GLN A 36 4.97 0.42 -32.83
C GLN A 36 6.45 0.78 -32.95
N GLN A 37 7.01 1.44 -31.93
CA GLN A 37 8.37 1.97 -31.92
C GLN A 37 9.35 1.05 -31.18
N LYS A 38 8.91 -0.13 -30.73
CA LYS A 38 9.68 -1.09 -29.94
C LYS A 38 10.30 -0.47 -28.67
N LEU A 39 9.56 0.44 -28.04
CA LEU A 39 9.92 1.02 -26.74
C LEU A 39 9.26 0.21 -25.63
N ASP A 40 10.00 -0.01 -24.54
CA ASP A 40 9.42 -0.60 -23.34
C ASP A 40 8.65 0.46 -22.56
N PHE A 41 7.32 0.42 -22.69
CA PHE A 41 6.42 1.37 -22.02
C PHE A 41 6.50 1.26 -20.50
N SER A 42 6.70 0.05 -19.95
CA SER A 42 6.82 -0.16 -18.51
C SER A 42 8.05 0.55 -17.95
N SER A 43 9.20 0.39 -18.61
CA SER A 43 10.43 1.12 -18.24
C SER A 43 10.28 2.64 -18.35
N LEU A 44 9.47 3.15 -19.28
CA LEU A 44 9.21 4.59 -19.40
C LEU A 44 8.36 5.12 -18.24
N LEU A 45 7.29 4.41 -17.87
CA LEU A 45 6.40 4.81 -16.77
C LEU A 45 7.09 4.76 -15.40
N GLN A 46 7.99 3.78 -15.22
CA GLN A 46 8.77 3.60 -14.00
C GLN A 46 10.02 4.51 -13.95
N GLY A 47 10.38 5.12 -15.08
CA GLY A 47 11.48 6.06 -15.18
C GLY A 47 11.19 7.39 -14.45
N LYS A 48 12.25 8.00 -13.92
CA LYS A 48 12.20 9.30 -13.21
C LYS A 48 12.22 10.48 -14.17
N ALA A 49 11.30 10.47 -15.14
CA ALA A 49 11.29 11.45 -16.22
C ALA A 49 10.74 12.82 -15.81
N ILE A 50 9.92 12.89 -14.74
CA ILE A 50 9.18 14.09 -14.35
C ILE A 50 9.64 14.51 -12.96
N GLU A 51 10.43 15.59 -12.88
CA GLU A 51 10.95 16.14 -11.62
C GLU A 51 11.63 15.09 -10.69
N ASN A 52 12.37 14.15 -11.27
CA ASN A 52 13.02 13.03 -10.57
C ASN A 52 12.07 12.03 -9.89
N HIS A 53 10.81 11.98 -10.30
CA HIS A 53 9.81 11.04 -9.83
C HIS A 53 9.19 10.22 -10.98
N SER A 54 8.71 9.02 -10.66
CA SER A 54 7.98 8.17 -11.60
C SER A 54 6.60 8.73 -11.94
N VAL A 55 6.04 8.27 -13.06
CA VAL A 55 4.68 8.62 -13.48
C VAL A 55 3.67 8.15 -12.43
N LEU A 56 3.90 7.00 -11.81
CA LEU A 56 3.05 6.48 -10.75
C LEU A 56 3.04 7.40 -9.51
N TYR A 57 4.19 7.99 -9.13
CA TYR A 57 4.25 8.96 -8.05
C TYR A 57 3.33 10.14 -8.30
N TRP A 58 3.39 10.72 -9.51
CA TRP A 58 2.58 11.88 -9.86
C TRP A 58 1.11 11.55 -10.12
N ALA A 59 0.81 10.37 -10.70
CA ALA A 59 -0.55 9.88 -10.86
C ALA A 59 -1.23 9.68 -9.50
N ILE A 60 -0.45 9.28 -8.49
CA ILE A 60 -0.86 9.33 -7.09
C ILE A 60 -0.96 10.82 -6.73
N ALA A 61 0.13 11.56 -6.49
CA ALA A 61 0.13 12.94 -5.95
C ALA A 61 -0.90 13.93 -6.56
N ASN A 62 -1.10 13.92 -7.87
CA ASN A 62 -1.97 14.85 -8.61
C ASN A 62 -3.31 14.24 -9.04
N GLY A 63 -3.59 12.99 -8.67
CA GLY A 63 -4.80 12.30 -9.07
C GLY A 63 -6.06 12.93 -8.46
N PRO A 64 -7.22 12.89 -9.15
CA PRO A 64 -8.48 13.20 -8.50
C PRO A 64 -8.78 12.14 -7.44
N TRP A 65 -8.97 12.59 -6.19
CA TRP A 65 -9.18 11.71 -5.03
C TRP A 65 -10.66 11.46 -4.78
N PRO A 66 -11.06 10.30 -4.23
CA PRO A 66 -12.40 10.11 -3.70
C PRO A 66 -12.78 11.27 -2.76
N PRO A 67 -14.00 11.80 -2.87
CA PRO A 67 -15.15 11.28 -3.63
C PRO A 67 -15.21 11.72 -5.11
N GLN A 68 -14.21 12.46 -5.61
CA GLN A 68 -14.29 13.19 -6.89
C GLN A 68 -14.05 12.29 -8.11
N ALA A 69 -13.26 11.23 -7.98
CA ALA A 69 -13.11 10.20 -9.01
C ALA A 69 -12.61 8.88 -8.40
N PRO A 70 -12.97 7.73 -8.99
CA PRO A 70 -12.37 6.45 -8.68
C PRO A 70 -10.88 6.42 -9.08
N PHE A 71 -10.09 5.55 -8.44
CA PHE A 71 -8.64 5.37 -8.65
C PHE A 71 -8.24 4.80 -10.03
N GLU A 72 -9.07 4.98 -11.06
CA GLU A 72 -8.96 4.38 -12.39
C GLU A 72 -7.65 4.74 -13.10
N LEU A 73 -7.21 6.00 -13.03
CA LEU A 73 -5.95 6.42 -13.63
C LEU A 73 -4.76 5.70 -12.98
N VAL A 74 -4.75 5.62 -11.64
CA VAL A 74 -3.71 4.90 -10.91
C VAL A 74 -3.74 3.41 -11.25
N ALA A 75 -4.94 2.81 -11.35
CA ALA A 75 -5.12 1.42 -11.76
C ALA A 75 -4.53 1.15 -13.16
N ALA A 76 -4.78 2.06 -14.11
CA ALA A 76 -4.30 1.93 -15.49
C ALA A 76 -2.79 2.14 -15.57
N VAL A 77 -2.23 3.17 -14.94
CA VAL A 77 -0.77 3.37 -14.88
C VAL A 77 -0.11 2.15 -14.24
N LEU A 78 -0.72 1.59 -13.20
CA LEU A 78 -0.22 0.41 -12.51
C LEU A 78 -0.20 -0.84 -13.39
N SER A 79 -1.25 -1.08 -14.19
CA SER A 79 -1.30 -2.25 -15.08
C SER A 79 -0.22 -2.19 -16.16
N HIS A 80 0.01 -1.01 -16.75
CA HIS A 80 1.06 -0.79 -17.76
C HIS A 80 2.48 -0.76 -17.18
N SER A 81 2.63 -0.53 -15.87
CA SER A 81 3.94 -0.50 -15.19
C SER A 81 4.38 -1.86 -14.64
N THR A 82 3.64 -2.95 -14.89
CA THR A 82 4.04 -4.28 -14.38
C THR A 82 5.19 -4.88 -15.20
N PRO A 83 6.15 -5.60 -14.58
CA PRO A 83 6.39 -5.72 -13.14
C PRO A 83 7.03 -4.45 -12.55
N LEU A 84 6.65 -4.11 -11.31
CA LEU A 84 7.19 -2.93 -10.63
C LEU A 84 8.60 -3.17 -10.08
N THR A 85 9.45 -2.16 -10.24
CA THR A 85 10.76 -2.10 -9.58
C THR A 85 10.60 -1.73 -8.10
N PRO A 86 11.52 -2.19 -7.22
CA PRO A 86 11.54 -1.79 -5.81
C PRO A 86 11.54 -0.27 -5.62
N GLU A 87 12.22 0.46 -6.50
CA GLU A 87 12.29 1.92 -6.52
C GLU A 87 10.91 2.54 -6.77
N THR A 88 10.18 2.08 -7.79
CA THR A 88 8.83 2.56 -8.09
C THR A 88 7.86 2.28 -6.94
N ILE A 89 7.98 1.12 -6.27
CA ILE A 89 7.19 0.79 -5.08
C ILE A 89 7.49 1.78 -3.94
N ARG A 90 8.76 2.09 -3.68
CA ARG A 90 9.15 3.10 -2.67
C ARG A 90 8.60 4.48 -3.00
N GLU A 91 8.62 4.89 -4.26
CA GLU A 91 8.07 6.18 -4.69
C GLU A 91 6.56 6.26 -4.50
N ALA A 92 5.82 5.22 -4.90
CA ALA A 92 4.38 5.19 -4.68
C ALA A 92 4.00 5.23 -3.20
N ARG A 93 4.75 4.50 -2.34
CA ARG A 93 4.62 4.60 -0.87
C ARG A 93 4.85 6.03 -0.40
N ARG A 94 5.91 6.68 -0.88
CA ARG A 94 6.22 8.08 -0.55
C ARG A 94 5.09 9.01 -0.96
N ALA A 95 4.52 8.84 -2.14
CA ALA A 95 3.38 9.64 -2.59
C ALA A 95 2.18 9.49 -1.65
N CYS A 96 1.83 8.25 -1.26
CA CYS A 96 0.73 8.00 -0.32
C CYS A 96 0.98 8.64 1.06
N VAL A 97 2.22 8.58 1.55
CA VAL A 97 2.62 9.20 2.82
C VAL A 97 2.50 10.71 2.76
N SER A 98 2.96 11.34 1.67
CA SER A 98 2.84 12.79 1.45
C SER A 98 1.38 13.26 1.46
N LEU A 99 0.48 12.46 0.86
CA LEU A 99 -0.96 12.73 0.82
C LEU A 99 -1.68 12.39 2.11
N ARG A 100 -1.05 11.66 3.02
CA ARG A 100 -1.66 11.08 4.22
C ARG A 100 -2.88 10.20 3.89
N SER A 101 -2.88 9.55 2.72
CA SER A 101 -4.02 8.78 2.23
C SER A 101 -3.82 7.29 2.49
N GLN A 102 -4.42 6.79 3.56
CA GLN A 102 -4.48 5.36 3.85
C GLN A 102 -5.32 4.61 2.81
N GLU A 103 -6.37 5.24 2.26
CA GLU A 103 -7.24 4.63 1.25
C GLU A 103 -6.49 4.32 -0.05
N MET A 104 -5.70 5.27 -0.55
CA MET A 104 -4.85 5.05 -1.72
C MET A 104 -3.80 3.98 -1.44
N PHE A 105 -3.18 4.01 -0.26
CA PHE A 105 -2.22 2.98 0.10
C PHE A 105 -2.84 1.58 0.18
N HIS A 106 -4.06 1.48 0.73
CA HIS A 106 -4.84 0.25 0.74
C HIS A 106 -5.18 -0.20 -0.68
N PHE A 107 -5.63 0.70 -1.55
CA PHE A 107 -5.90 0.41 -2.96
C PHE A 107 -4.66 -0.15 -3.68
N LEU A 108 -3.48 0.45 -3.47
CA LEU A 108 -2.23 -0.08 -4.03
C LEU A 108 -1.95 -1.48 -3.51
N ARG A 109 -2.04 -1.72 -2.20
CA ARG A 109 -1.80 -3.05 -1.60
C ARG A 109 -2.73 -4.14 -2.12
N MET A 110 -3.94 -3.77 -2.52
CA MET A 110 -4.91 -4.68 -3.14
C MET A 110 -4.54 -5.08 -4.57
N SER A 111 -3.67 -4.33 -5.22
CA SER A 111 -3.18 -4.67 -6.55
C SER A 111 -2.15 -5.79 -6.50
N PRO A 112 -2.24 -6.79 -7.40
CA PRO A 112 -1.24 -7.86 -7.49
C PRO A 112 0.17 -7.34 -7.78
N ALA A 113 0.29 -6.14 -8.37
CA ALA A 113 1.58 -5.51 -8.67
C ALA A 113 2.34 -5.03 -7.42
N PHE A 114 1.65 -4.77 -6.30
CA PHE A 114 2.20 -4.13 -5.10
C PHE A 114 2.41 -5.07 -3.91
N GLY A 115 1.55 -6.08 -3.79
CA GLY A 115 1.48 -6.87 -2.57
C GLY A 115 0.73 -8.18 -2.77
N ALA A 116 0.95 -8.85 -3.91
CA ALA A 116 0.48 -10.22 -4.04
C ALA A 116 1.11 -11.09 -2.94
N LEU A 117 0.27 -11.69 -2.09
CA LEU A 117 0.60 -12.95 -1.42
C LEU A 117 1.26 -13.85 -2.47
N SER A 118 2.36 -14.53 -2.11
CA SER A 118 3.05 -15.37 -3.07
C SER A 118 2.06 -16.37 -3.68
N THR A 119 2.25 -16.72 -4.95
CA THR A 119 1.38 -17.71 -5.62
C THR A 119 1.30 -19.02 -4.82
N GLU A 120 2.36 -19.36 -4.11
CA GLU A 120 2.45 -20.49 -3.19
C GLU A 120 1.52 -20.33 -1.97
N ASP A 121 1.52 -19.17 -1.33
CA ASP A 121 0.60 -18.87 -0.21
C ASP A 121 -0.86 -18.94 -0.65
N ARG A 122 -1.17 -18.46 -1.86
CA ARG A 122 -2.53 -18.52 -2.41
C ARG A 122 -2.97 -19.95 -2.68
N LEU A 123 -2.06 -20.80 -3.15
CA LEU A 123 -2.31 -22.21 -3.41
C LEU A 123 -2.50 -22.99 -2.10
N MET A 124 -1.67 -22.70 -1.10
CA MET A 124 -1.70 -23.36 0.22
C MET A 124 -2.91 -22.96 1.06
N LEU A 125 -3.45 -21.76 0.86
CA LEU A 125 -4.65 -21.29 1.58
C LEU A 125 -5.97 -21.91 1.05
N GLY A 126 -5.93 -22.62 -0.09
CA GLY A 126 -7.06 -23.42 -0.64
C GLY A 126 -8.25 -22.60 -1.15
N ALA A 127 -8.16 -21.28 -1.12
CA ALA A 127 -9.13 -20.31 -1.64
C ALA A 127 -8.45 -18.93 -1.69
N PRO A 128 -8.93 -17.97 -2.50
CA PRO A 128 -8.47 -16.59 -2.38
C PRO A 128 -8.79 -16.09 -0.97
N ALA A 129 -7.75 -15.95 -0.14
CA ALA A 129 -7.93 -15.42 1.20
C ALA A 129 -8.51 -14.01 1.08
N PRO A 130 -9.55 -13.66 1.86
CA PRO A 130 -10.08 -12.30 1.84
C PRO A 130 -8.97 -11.29 2.14
N PRO A 131 -9.05 -10.09 1.57
CA PRO A 131 -8.07 -9.06 1.85
C PRO A 131 -8.07 -8.66 3.32
N GLU A 132 -6.92 -8.17 3.78
CA GLU A 132 -6.77 -7.61 5.11
C GLU A 132 -7.55 -6.30 5.19
N GLU A 133 -8.30 -6.12 6.27
CA GLU A 133 -9.00 -4.86 6.54
C GLU A 133 -8.14 -4.04 7.50
N ILE A 134 -7.80 -2.81 7.10
CA ILE A 134 -7.03 -1.89 7.93
C ILE A 134 -7.75 -0.54 7.91
N VAL A 135 -8.37 -0.20 9.04
CA VAL A 135 -9.07 1.06 9.23
C VAL A 135 -8.23 1.94 10.14
N VAL A 136 -7.83 3.11 9.64
CA VAL A 136 -7.09 4.13 10.40
C VAL A 136 -8.04 5.27 10.69
N GLU A 137 -8.24 5.58 11.97
CA GLU A 137 -9.07 6.69 12.43
C GLU A 137 -8.16 7.74 13.06
N GLU A 138 -8.01 8.89 12.40
CA GLU A 138 -7.31 10.05 12.96
C GLU A 138 -8.25 10.83 13.86
N MET A 139 -7.81 11.13 15.09
CA MET A 139 -8.62 11.79 16.11
C MET A 139 -8.22 13.27 16.24
N ALA A 140 -9.21 14.14 16.44
CA ALA A 140 -8.96 15.55 16.73
C ALA A 140 -8.33 15.71 18.12
N GLY A 141 -7.19 16.40 18.20
CA GLY A 141 -6.52 16.70 19.47
C GLY A 141 -5.14 17.31 19.25
N ALA A 142 -4.61 17.99 20.28
CA ALA A 142 -3.32 18.71 20.20
C ALA A 142 -2.13 17.79 19.86
N ALA A 143 -2.23 16.50 20.16
CA ALA A 143 -1.20 15.50 19.90
C ALA A 143 -1.46 14.66 18.63
N HIS A 144 -2.51 14.96 17.86
CA HIS A 144 -2.96 14.19 16.70
C HIS A 144 -2.97 12.66 16.93
N PRO A 145 -3.68 12.17 17.96
CA PRO A 145 -3.77 10.74 18.19
C PRO A 145 -4.45 10.03 17.02
N PHE A 146 -4.09 8.77 16.80
CA PHE A 146 -4.74 7.93 15.80
C PHE A 146 -5.01 6.55 16.40
N SER A 147 -6.05 5.89 15.89
CA SER A 147 -6.35 4.50 16.19
C SER A 147 -6.31 3.67 14.91
N VAL A 148 -5.91 2.40 15.03
CA VAL A 148 -5.87 1.49 13.89
C VAL A 148 -6.55 0.18 14.26
N ARG A 149 -7.51 -0.23 13.42
CA ARG A 149 -8.23 -1.48 13.54
C ARG A 149 -7.78 -2.41 12.43
N PHE A 150 -7.27 -3.58 12.80
CA PHE A 150 -6.85 -4.62 11.87
C PHE A 150 -7.82 -5.79 11.90
N ARG A 151 -8.21 -6.29 10.73
CA ARG A 151 -8.86 -7.59 10.55
C ARG A 151 -7.98 -8.43 9.63
N ILE A 152 -7.45 -9.53 10.15
CA ILE A 152 -6.58 -10.44 9.40
C ILE A 152 -7.32 -11.76 9.17
N PRO A 153 -7.93 -11.97 7.99
CA PRO A 153 -8.63 -13.21 7.68
C PRO A 153 -7.67 -14.39 7.73
N MET A 154 -8.16 -15.51 8.26
CA MET A 154 -7.39 -16.76 8.34
C MET A 154 -6.03 -16.60 9.05
N PHE A 155 -5.93 -15.67 10.02
CA PHE A 155 -4.69 -15.38 10.74
C PHE A 155 -3.96 -16.64 11.17
N HIS A 156 -4.66 -17.60 11.80
CA HIS A 156 -4.05 -18.86 12.25
C HIS A 156 -3.48 -19.70 11.09
N LYS A 157 -4.17 -19.78 9.94
CA LYS A 157 -3.67 -20.52 8.77
C LYS A 157 -2.46 -19.83 8.14
N ARG A 158 -2.53 -18.52 7.92
CA ARG A 158 -1.40 -17.71 7.40
C ARG A 158 -0.19 -17.84 8.31
N ARG A 159 -0.41 -17.78 9.63
CA ARG A 159 0.60 -18.06 10.65
C ARG A 159 1.30 -19.40 10.44
N MET A 160 0.55 -20.47 10.17
CA MET A 160 1.11 -21.81 10.13
C MET A 160 1.96 -22.04 8.88
N LEU A 161 1.65 -21.31 7.80
CA LEU A 161 2.33 -21.38 6.52
C LEU A 161 3.56 -20.46 6.47
N ASP A 162 3.36 -19.16 6.66
CA ASP A 162 4.38 -18.13 6.42
C ASP A 162 5.22 -17.83 7.67
N ARG A 163 4.69 -18.15 8.88
CA ARG A 163 5.26 -17.81 10.21
C ARG A 163 5.60 -16.33 10.39
N HIS A 164 5.15 -15.50 9.46
CA HIS A 164 5.41 -14.08 9.31
C HIS A 164 4.16 -13.45 8.71
N ILE A 165 3.65 -12.39 9.31
CA ILE A 165 2.52 -11.63 8.78
C ILE A 165 2.88 -10.16 8.96
N SER A 166 2.98 -9.41 7.87
CA SER A 166 3.28 -7.97 7.89
C SER A 166 2.10 -7.14 7.40
N LEU A 167 1.71 -6.16 8.21
CA LEU A 167 0.63 -5.21 7.92
C LEU A 167 1.21 -3.81 7.89
N GLN A 168 1.18 -3.17 6.72
CA GLN A 168 1.61 -1.79 6.57
C GLN A 168 0.41 -0.84 6.56
N PHE A 169 0.55 0.33 7.18
CA PHE A 169 -0.49 1.36 7.20
C PHE A 169 0.11 2.76 7.32
N ILE A 170 -0.63 3.76 6.84
CA ILE A 170 -0.28 5.17 6.94
C ILE A 170 -1.16 5.83 8.00
N ALA A 171 -0.53 6.52 8.94
CA ALA A 171 -1.21 7.35 9.93
C ALA A 171 -0.38 8.60 10.18
N GLN A 172 -1.01 9.78 10.30
CA GLN A 172 -0.32 11.04 10.58
C GLN A 172 0.83 11.35 9.60
N GLY A 173 0.66 10.97 8.32
CA GLY A 173 1.69 11.13 7.30
C GLY A 173 2.96 10.32 7.55
N ARG A 174 2.83 9.15 8.18
CA ARG A 174 3.94 8.23 8.45
C ARG A 174 3.55 6.81 8.09
N LEU A 175 4.51 6.05 7.58
CA LEU A 175 4.33 4.65 7.25
C LEU A 175 4.74 3.78 8.44
N PHE A 176 3.81 2.94 8.88
CA PHE A 176 4.01 1.98 9.96
C PHE A 176 3.92 0.57 9.42
N GLU A 177 4.56 -0.35 10.13
CA GLU A 177 4.47 -1.78 9.89
C GLU A 177 4.22 -2.51 11.22
N LEU A 178 3.14 -3.28 11.26
CA LEU A 178 2.84 -4.23 12.31
C LEU A 178 3.16 -5.64 11.80
N GLU A 179 4.16 -6.25 12.41
CA GLU A 179 4.67 -7.58 12.07
C GLU A 179 4.32 -8.58 13.17
N PHE A 180 3.76 -9.73 12.80
CA PHE A 180 3.63 -10.89 13.67
C PHE A 180 4.57 -11.99 13.20
N PHE A 181 5.41 -12.48 14.10
CA PHE A 181 6.40 -13.50 13.76
C PHE A 181 6.65 -14.47 14.91
N THR A 182 7.22 -15.63 14.57
CA THR A 182 7.76 -16.57 15.56
C THR A 182 9.23 -16.23 15.79
N ALA A 183 9.62 -15.94 17.04
CA ALA A 183 10.99 -15.60 17.36
C ALA A 183 11.94 -16.77 17.00
N LYS A 184 12.88 -16.52 16.07
CA LYS A 184 13.90 -17.48 15.63
C LYS A 184 15.27 -17.23 16.27
N ASN A 185 15.53 -16.02 16.75
CA ASN A 185 16.84 -15.60 17.23
C ASN A 185 16.75 -15.04 18.66
N PRO A 186 17.48 -15.59 19.65
CA PRO A 186 17.50 -15.12 21.03
C PRO A 186 18.28 -13.81 21.26
N GLU A 187 18.92 -13.24 20.23
CA GLU A 187 19.72 -12.01 20.35
C GLU A 187 18.90 -10.77 20.72
N VAL A 188 17.60 -10.76 20.43
CA VAL A 188 16.70 -9.72 20.94
C VAL A 188 16.38 -10.08 22.39
N LYS A 189 17.04 -9.36 23.32
CA LYS A 189 16.72 -9.40 24.74
C LYS A 189 15.20 -9.30 24.87
N HIS A 190 14.59 -10.24 25.60
CA HIS A 190 13.13 -10.39 25.82
C HIS A 190 12.34 -11.30 24.85
N LEU A 191 12.94 -11.87 23.79
CA LEU A 191 12.24 -12.87 22.96
C LEU A 191 12.59 -14.30 23.36
N ILE A 192 11.57 -15.11 23.69
CA ILE A 192 11.75 -16.56 23.90
C ILE A 192 11.66 -17.27 22.55
N LEU A 193 12.59 -18.17 22.28
CA LEU A 193 12.60 -18.97 21.04
C LEU A 193 11.26 -19.70 20.86
N GLY A 194 10.66 -19.58 19.67
CA GLY A 194 9.36 -20.18 19.37
C GLY A 194 8.15 -19.41 19.93
N GLN A 195 8.37 -18.34 20.70
CA GLN A 195 7.30 -17.48 21.20
C GLN A 195 6.74 -16.57 20.10
N TRP A 196 5.45 -16.33 20.25
CA TRP A 196 4.65 -15.40 19.46
C TRP A 196 5.03 -13.98 19.80
N SER A 197 5.48 -13.24 18.80
CA SER A 197 5.96 -11.87 18.97
C SER A 197 5.30 -10.96 17.95
N GLY A 198 4.99 -9.74 18.40
CA GLY A 198 4.52 -8.65 17.56
C GLY A 198 5.53 -7.51 17.60
N CYS A 199 5.86 -6.92 16.45
CA CYS A 199 6.67 -5.71 16.37
C CYS A 199 5.88 -4.64 15.64
N LEU A 200 5.67 -3.49 16.28
CA LEU A 200 5.24 -2.28 15.61
C LEU A 200 6.46 -1.41 15.36
N ARG A 201 6.75 -1.12 14.10
CA ARG A 201 7.85 -0.24 13.71
C ARG A 201 7.39 0.83 12.75
N MET A 202 8.14 1.91 12.75
CA MET A 202 8.02 2.99 11.80
C MET A 202 8.95 2.70 10.63
N LEU A 203 8.44 2.76 9.40
CA LEU A 203 9.23 2.55 8.19
C LEU A 203 9.87 3.87 7.72
N GLU A 204 10.64 3.78 6.62
CA GLU A 204 11.51 4.84 6.09
C GLU A 204 10.87 6.25 6.08
N ASN A 205 11.72 7.28 6.23
CA ASN A 205 11.40 8.72 6.18
C ASN A 205 10.61 9.29 7.37
N SER A 206 10.59 8.61 8.50
CA SER A 206 9.92 9.12 9.71
C SER A 206 10.91 9.46 10.82
N LEU A 207 10.68 10.57 11.53
CA LEU A 207 11.51 10.97 12.66
C LEU A 207 11.39 9.94 13.81
N PRO A 208 12.48 9.60 14.52
CA PRO A 208 12.42 8.72 15.69
C PRO A 208 11.37 9.23 16.68
N THR A 209 10.37 8.40 16.95
CA THR A 209 9.25 8.77 17.82
C THR A 209 9.11 7.74 18.91
N PRO A 210 9.15 8.13 20.19
CA PRO A 210 8.95 7.20 21.28
C PRO A 210 7.52 6.64 21.21
N LEU A 211 7.41 5.32 21.15
CA LEU A 211 6.14 4.61 21.19
C LEU A 211 5.88 4.14 22.62
N LEU A 212 4.80 4.63 23.22
CA LEU A 212 4.23 4.06 24.44
C LEU A 212 3.07 3.15 24.01
N PHE A 213 3.11 1.88 24.39
CA PHE A 213 2.08 0.92 24.03
C PHE A 213 1.57 0.18 25.27
N GLY A 214 0.27 -0.16 25.25
CA GLY A 214 -0.35 -1.11 26.16
C GLY A 214 -0.96 -2.24 25.34
N LEU A 215 -0.70 -3.49 25.74
CA LEU A 215 -1.31 -4.67 25.12
C LEU A 215 -2.45 -5.16 26.00
N VAL A 216 -3.66 -5.19 25.45
CA VAL A 216 -4.83 -5.82 26.08
C VAL A 216 -5.25 -7.00 25.21
N ILE A 217 -5.20 -8.21 25.78
CA ILE A 217 -5.69 -9.41 25.11
C ILE A 217 -7.11 -9.67 25.66
N LEU A 218 -8.10 -9.49 24.80
CA LEU A 218 -9.48 -9.82 25.13
C LEU A 218 -9.72 -11.31 24.87
N ASP A 219 -10.43 -11.96 25.80
CA ASP A 219 -10.87 -13.33 25.59
C ASP A 219 -11.90 -13.36 24.46
N ALA A 220 -11.74 -14.27 23.51
CA ALA A 220 -12.59 -14.35 22.32
C ALA A 220 -13.98 -14.92 22.63
N ARG A 221 -14.24 -15.29 23.89
CA ARG A 221 -15.56 -15.75 24.34
C ARG A 221 -16.57 -14.61 24.21
N PRO A 222 -17.74 -14.85 23.56
CA PRO A 222 -18.77 -13.83 23.50
C PRO A 222 -19.16 -13.45 24.93
N SER A 223 -19.18 -12.15 25.22
CA SER A 223 -19.70 -11.64 26.49
C SER A 223 -21.12 -12.15 26.67
N PRO A 224 -21.50 -12.66 27.87
CA PRO A 224 -22.88 -13.06 28.12
C PRO A 224 -23.81 -11.87 27.84
N PRO A 225 -25.00 -12.12 27.26
CA PRO A 225 -25.95 -11.04 26.98
C PRO A 225 -26.26 -10.31 28.29
N THR A 226 -26.11 -8.98 28.28
CA THR A 226 -26.50 -8.12 29.40
C THR A 226 -27.97 -8.38 29.71
N PRO A 227 -28.33 -8.75 30.95
CA PRO A 227 -29.74 -8.92 31.30
C PRO A 227 -30.43 -7.56 31.15
N THR A 228 -31.41 -7.50 30.27
CA THR A 228 -32.36 -6.38 30.19
C THR A 228 -33.17 -6.31 31.48
N PRO A 229 -33.43 -5.10 32.01
CA PRO A 229 -34.20 -4.90 33.25
C PRO A 229 -35.65 -5.37 33.12
#